data_AF-A0A526UZ69-F1
#
_entry.id   AF-A0A526UZ69-F1
#
_cell.length_a   1.000
_cell.length_b   1.000
_cell.length_c   1.000
_cell.angle_alpha   90.00
_cell.angle_beta   90.00
_cell.angle_gamma   90.00
#
_symmetry.space_group_name_H-M   'P 1'
#
loop_
_entity.id
_entity.type
_entity.pdbx_description
1 polymer ?
#
loop_
_entity_poly.entity_id
_entity_poly.type
_entity_poly.pdbx_seq_one_letter_code
_entity_poly.pdbx_strand_id
1 'polypeptide(L)' 'KSGGRFGYTVGGGVEWAVSDKWTTKLEYQYFDFGKVDLSDLDGDEAKVKIDAHTIKIGLNYKF' A
#
# COMPACT_ATOMS: atom_id res chain seq x y z
N LYS A 1 -19.00 -17.56 7.22
CA LYS A 1 -18.88 -17.13 5.81
C LYS A 1 -17.41 -16.77 5.59
N SER A 2 -16.66 -17.54 4.79
CA SER A 2 -15.24 -17.23 4.54
C SER A 2 -15.19 -16.05 3.58
N GLY A 3 -15.11 -14.83 4.13
CA GLY A 3 -14.99 -13.60 3.35
C GLY A 3 -13.60 -13.53 2.74
N GLY A 4 -13.47 -13.95 1.49
CA GLY A 4 -12.25 -13.76 0.72
C GLY A 4 -11.91 -12.28 0.69
N ARG A 5 -10.80 -11.89 1.32
CA ARG A 5 -10.30 -10.51 1.31
C ARG A 5 -9.73 -10.22 -0.06
N PHE A 6 -10.56 -9.72 -0.98
CA PHE A 6 -10.07 -9.08 -2.20
C PHE A 6 -9.53 -7.70 -1.84
N GLY A 7 -8.28 -7.66 -1.41
CA GLY A 7 -7.51 -6.43 -1.31
C GLY A 7 -6.88 -6.10 -2.65
N TYR A 8 -6.90 -4.82 -3.04
CA TYR A 8 -6.19 -4.35 -4.22
C TYR A 8 -5.05 -3.43 -3.80
N THR A 9 -3.91 -3.57 -4.46
CA THR A 9 -2.79 -2.65 -4.32
C THR A 9 -2.72 -1.80 -5.58
N VAL A 10 -2.62 -0.49 -5.42
CA VAL A 10 -2.35 0.43 -6.52
C VAL A 10 -1.16 1.28 -6.15
N GLY A 11 -0.17 1.31 -7.02
CA GLY A 11 1.07 2.02 -6.76
C GLY A 11 1.64 2.59 -8.05
N GLY A 12 2.32 3.72 -7.90
CA GLY A 12 3.02 4.40 -8.97
C GLY A 12 4.38 4.86 -8.45
N GLY A 13 5.40 4.76 -9.30
CA GLY A 13 6.75 5.21 -8.98
C GLY A 13 7.29 6.12 -10.06
N VAL A 14 8.09 7.09 -9.64
CA VAL A 14 8.92 7.91 -10.51
C VAL A 14 10.38 7.62 -10.20
N GLU A 15 11.17 7.40 -11.24
CA GLU A 15 12.62 7.33 -11.14
C GLU A 15 13.21 8.54 -11.84
N TRP A 16 14.10 9.24 -11.15
CA TRP A 16 14.85 10.37 -11.66
C TRP A 16 16.34 10.15 -11.52
N ALA A 17 17.04 10.23 -12.65
CA ALA A 17 18.49 10.33 -12.67
C ALA A 17 18.89 11.76 -12.28
N VAL A 18 19.53 11.91 -11.12
CA VAL A 18 19.99 13.21 -10.60
C VAL A 18 21.37 13.55 -11.18
N SER A 19 22.19 12.55 -11.48
CA SER A 19 23.50 12.69 -12.13
C SER A 19 23.89 11.38 -12.81
N ASP A 20 24.91 11.38 -13.68
CA ASP A 20 25.44 10.16 -14.36
C ASP A 20 25.74 8.98 -13.42
N LYS A 21 25.94 9.27 -12.13
CA LYS A 21 26.29 8.28 -11.10
C LYS A 21 25.20 8.07 -10.05
N TRP A 22 24.13 8.87 -10.06
CA TRP A 22 23.12 8.87 -9.00
C TRP A 22 21.72 8.83 -9.58
N THR A 23 20.98 7.75 -9.30
CA THR A 23 19.55 7.66 -9.57
C THR A 23 18.78 7.71 -8.26
N THR A 24 17.68 8.45 -8.26
CA THR A 24 16.76 8.55 -7.14
C THR A 24 15.44 7.97 -7.58
N LYS A 25 14.88 7.09 -6.76
CA LYS A 25 13.56 6.52 -6.98
C LYS A 25 12.61 6.93 -5.87
N LEU A 26 11.41 7.29 -6.24
CA LEU A 26 10.31 7.59 -5.34
C LEU A 26 9.12 6.74 -5.75
N GLU A 27 8.72 5.83 -4.87
CA GLU A 27 7.60 4.93 -5.12
C GLU A 27 6.53 5.18 -4.05
N TYR A 28 5.30 5.41 -4.51
CA TYR A 28 4.14 5.55 -3.65
C TYR A 28 3.19 4.39 -3.88
N GLN A 29 2.90 3.64 -2.82
CA GLN A 29 2.05 2.46 -2.89
C GLN A 29 0.91 2.58 -1.89
N TYR A 30 -0.31 2.50 -2.42
CA TYR A 30 -1.54 2.44 -1.66
C TYR A 30 -2.04 1.01 -1.60
N PHE A 31 -2.33 0.54 -0.38
CA PHE A 31 -2.84 -0.78 -0.10
C PHE A 31 -4.25 -0.66 0.47
N ASP A 32 -5.23 -1.21 -0.23
CA ASP A 32 -6.58 -1.43 0.30
C ASP A 32 -6.68 -2.90 0.75
N PHE A 33 -6.72 -3.12 2.06
CA PHE A 33 -6.79 -4.49 2.61
C PHE A 33 -8.22 -5.06 2.64
N GLY A 34 -9.17 -4.39 2.00
CA GLY A 34 -10.59 -4.72 2.01
C GLY A 34 -11.28 -4.36 3.33
N LYS A 35 -12.61 -4.56 3.36
CA LYS A 35 -13.44 -4.34 4.54
C LYS A 35 -13.46 -5.62 5.38
N VAL A 36 -13.31 -5.48 6.69
CA VAL A 36 -13.57 -6.56 7.64
C VAL A 36 -14.94 -6.28 8.27
N ASP A 37 -15.89 -7.17 8.01
CA ASP A 37 -17.15 -7.22 8.74
C ASP A 37 -16.92 -8.03 10.03
N LEU A 38 -16.86 -7.33 11.16
CA LEU A 38 -16.84 -7.94 12.48
C LEU A 38 -18.28 -7.98 12.98
N SER A 39 -18.79 -9.18 13.25
CA SER A 39 -20.09 -9.38 13.88
C SER A 39 -19.86 -9.72 15.34
N ASP A 40 -20.39 -8.90 16.25
CA ASP A 40 -20.40 -9.20 17.68
C ASP A 40 -21.48 -10.25 18.02
N LEU A 41 -21.36 -10.92 19.16
CA LEU A 41 -22.30 -11.96 19.61
C LEU A 41 -23.73 -11.40 19.84
N ASP A 42 -23.87 -10.09 20.03
CA ASP A 42 -25.15 -9.38 20.16
C ASP A 42 -25.80 -9.01 18.81
N GLY A 43 -25.14 -9.31 17.68
CA GLY A 43 -25.64 -9.04 16.33
C GLY A 43 -25.27 -7.66 15.77
N ASP A 44 -24.42 -6.90 16.46
CA ASP A 44 -23.89 -5.63 15.96
C ASP A 44 -22.83 -5.87 14.87
N GLU A 45 -22.96 -5.19 13.73
CA GLU A 45 -22.07 -5.33 12.57
C GLU A 45 -21.15 -4.12 12.46
N ALA A 46 -19.90 -4.26 12.92
CA ALA A 46 -18.87 -3.24 12.80
C ALA A 46 -18.05 -3.44 11.51
N LYS A 47 -18.07 -2.43 10.63
CA LYS A 47 -17.31 -2.43 9.37
C LYS A 47 -16.02 -1.65 9.54
N VAL A 48 -14.90 -2.37 9.63
CA VAL A 48 -13.57 -1.75 9.72
C VAL A 48 -12.93 -1.75 8.33
N LYS A 49 -12.64 -0.55 7.82
CA LYS A 49 -11.79 -0.37 6.64
C LYS A 49 -10.34 -0.29 7.11
N ILE A 50 -9.47 -1.06 6.47
CA ILE A 50 -8.02 -1.01 6.71
C ILE A 50 -7.36 -0.55 5.41
N ASP A 51 -6.98 0.73 5.37
CA ASP A 51 -6.12 1.29 4.34
C ASP A 51 -4.69 1.45 4.88
N ALA A 52 -3.69 1.29 4.00
CA ALA A 52 -2.32 1.63 4.33
C ALA A 52 -1.63 2.37 3.19
N HIS A 53 -0.83 3.36 3.58
CA HIS A 53 -0.02 4.17 2.68
C HIS A 53 1.45 3.85 2.92
N THR A 54 2.16 3.39 1.89
CA THR A 54 3.60 3.14 1.96
C THR A 54 4.33 4.07 1.00
N ILE A 55 5.31 4.79 1.54
CA ILE A 55 6.22 5.63 0.76
C ILE A 55 7.59 4.96 0.78
N LYS A 56 8.17 4.73 -0.39
CA LYS A 56 9.54 4.22 -0.52
C LYS A 56 10.39 5.24 -1.26
N ILE A 57 11.56 5.53 -0.68
CA ILE A 57 12.56 6.42 -1.27
C ILE A 57 13.83 5.60 -1.40
N GLY A 58 14.44 5.60 -2.58
CA GLY A 58 15.69 4.91 -2.86
C GLY A 58 16.69 5.81 -3.53
N LEU A 59 17.96 5.67 -3.16
CA LEU A 59 19.10 6.30 -3.80
C LEU A 59 20.03 5.20 -4.29
N ASN A 60 20.31 5.20 -5.58
CA ASN A 60 21.19 4.24 -6.23
C ASN A 60 22.42 4.99 -6.73
N TYR A 61 23.58 4.60 -6.20
CA TYR A 61 24.87 5.08 -6.68
C TYR A 61 25.48 4.05 -7.62
N LYS A 62 25.77 4.46 -8.85
CA LYS A 62 26.45 3.65 -9.85
C LYS A 62 27.91 4.07 -9.89
N PHE A 63 28.79 3.19 -9.40
CA PHE A 63 30.25 3.34 -9.46
C PHE A 63 30.82 2.70 -10.72
#